data_AF-A0A8T5FY21-F1
#
_entry.id   AF-A0A8T5FY21-F1
#
_cell.length_a   1.000
_cell.length_b   1.000
_cell.length_c   1.000
_cell.angle_alpha   90.00
_cell.angle_beta   90.00
_cell.angle_gamma   90.00
#
_symmetry.space_group_name_H-M   'P 1'
#
loop_
_entity.id
_entity.type
_entity.pdbx_description
1 polymer ?
#
loop_
_entity_poly.entity_id
_entity_poly.type
_entity_poly.pdbx_seq_one_letter_code
_entity_poly.pdbx_strand_id
1 'polypeptide(L)'
;MSKKKIILVIIIFAFTFFISDVLTYQHDSPADGSDYRGWPIRYYEYFGGECYPGPCSSRGRGFMPIFYILDIIILFIISVIIFYIKTLIFRKKS
;
A
#
# COMPACT_ATOMS: atom_id res chain seq x y z
N MET A 1 -20.10 -4.28 16.85
CA MET A 1 -19.34 -5.38 16.19
C MET A 1 -18.63 -6.18 17.28
N SER A 2 -18.64 -7.52 17.26
CA SER A 2 -17.97 -8.32 18.30
C SER A 2 -16.45 -8.09 18.28
N LYS A 3 -15.77 -8.14 19.45
CA LYS A 3 -14.31 -8.03 19.56
C LYS A 3 -13.59 -8.95 18.56
N LYS A 4 -14.07 -10.18 18.39
CA LYS A 4 -13.52 -11.16 17.43
C LYS A 4 -13.60 -10.67 15.97
N LYS A 5 -14.67 -9.97 15.61
CA LYS A 5 -14.87 -9.42 14.26
C LYS A 5 -13.92 -8.24 14.01
N ILE A 6 -13.69 -7.39 15.02
CA ILE A 6 -12.74 -6.27 14.93
C ILE A 6 -11.32 -6.79 14.72
N ILE A 7 -10.90 -7.77 15.54
CA ILE A 7 -9.59 -8.41 15.39
C ILE A 7 -9.42 -9.00 13.98
N LEU A 8 -10.46 -9.67 13.46
CA LEU A 8 -10.40 -10.23 12.12
C LEU A 8 -10.24 -9.16 11.02
N VAL A 9 -10.92 -8.02 11.13
CA VAL A 9 -10.74 -6.91 10.16
C VAL A 9 -9.32 -6.34 10.23
N ILE A 10 -8.76 -6.18 11.43
CA ILE A 10 -7.38 -5.70 11.61
C ILE A 10 -6.39 -6.67 10.98
N ILE A 11 -6.57 -7.97 11.18
CA ILE A 11 -5.72 -9.01 10.56
C ILE A 11 -5.81 -8.95 9.03
N ILE A 12 -7.01 -8.87 8.47
CA ILE A 12 -7.22 -8.73 7.02
C ILE A 12 -6.51 -7.48 6.51
N PHE A 13 -6.67 -6.35 7.20
CA PHE A 13 -6.01 -5.10 6.82
C PHE A 13 -4.49 -5.22 6.84
N ALA A 14 -3.90 -5.70 7.94
CA ALA A 14 -2.45 -5.86 8.07
C ALA A 14 -1.89 -6.79 6.98
N PHE A 15 -2.60 -7.87 6.68
CA PHE A 15 -2.19 -8.81 5.65
C PHE A 15 -2.30 -8.21 4.24
N THR A 16 -3.39 -7.49 3.95
CA THR A 16 -3.59 -6.84 2.64
C THR A 16 -2.56 -5.74 2.43
N PHE A 17 -2.26 -4.96 3.47
CA PHE A 17 -1.23 -3.93 3.45
C PHE A 17 0.16 -4.53 3.22
N PHE A 18 0.53 -5.59 3.97
CA PHE A 18 1.80 -6.26 3.81
C PHE A 18 1.99 -6.84 2.40
N ILE A 19 0.97 -7.53 1.87
CA ILE A 19 1.01 -8.05 0.50
C ILE A 19 1.15 -6.91 -0.51
N SER A 20 0.38 -5.84 -0.34
CA SER A 20 0.44 -4.66 -1.21
C SER A 20 1.86 -4.08 -1.27
N ASP A 21 2.47 -3.89 -0.10
CA ASP A 21 3.83 -3.34 0.01
C ASP A 21 4.86 -4.27 -0.63
N VAL A 22 4.81 -5.58 -0.35
CA VAL A 22 5.74 -6.57 -0.93
C VAL A 22 5.59 -6.70 -2.44
N LEU A 23 4.36 -6.70 -2.97
CA LEU A 23 4.11 -6.83 -4.40
C LEU A 23 4.50 -5.58 -5.19
N THR A 24 4.48 -4.42 -4.56
CA THR A 24 4.84 -3.15 -5.21
C THR A 24 6.25 -2.69 -4.89
N TYR A 25 6.96 -3.43 -4.05
CA TYR A 25 8.36 -3.25 -3.79
C TYR A 25 9.18 -3.57 -5.04
N GLN A 26 9.83 -2.56 -5.59
CA GLN A 26 10.81 -2.70 -6.67
C GLN A 26 12.17 -2.19 -6.19
N HIS A 27 13.23 -2.93 -6.52
CA HIS A 27 14.60 -2.70 -6.05
C HIS A 27 15.58 -2.76 -7.24
N ASP A 28 15.56 -1.73 -8.08
CA ASP A 28 16.44 -1.61 -9.24
C ASP A 28 17.50 -0.49 -9.07
N SER A 29 17.38 0.38 -8.05
CA SER A 29 18.35 1.47 -7.79
C SER A 29 19.62 1.02 -7.03
N PRO A 30 20.82 1.32 -7.58
CA PRO A 30 22.11 1.00 -6.94
C PRO A 30 22.45 1.82 -5.68
N ALA A 31 21.75 2.94 -5.44
CA ALA A 31 22.14 3.90 -4.40
C ALA A 31 21.32 3.78 -3.12
N ASP A 32 20.00 3.56 -3.21
CA ASP A 32 19.09 3.65 -2.06
C ASP A 32 18.10 2.46 -1.93
N GLY A 33 18.18 1.47 -2.83
CA GLY A 33 17.56 0.17 -2.59
C GLY A 33 16.02 0.15 -2.47
N SER A 34 15.32 1.10 -3.07
CA SER A 34 13.92 0.90 -3.48
C SER A 34 13.51 1.98 -4.44
N ASP A 35 12.87 1.62 -5.54
CA ASP A 35 12.39 2.58 -6.55
C ASP A 35 10.93 2.93 -6.37
N TYR A 36 10.13 1.98 -5.86
CA TYR A 36 8.69 2.15 -5.73
C TYR A 36 8.16 1.46 -4.49
N ARG A 37 7.24 2.12 -3.78
CA ARG A 37 6.35 1.50 -2.79
C ARG A 37 4.95 2.11 -2.80
N GLY A 38 3.98 1.25 -2.51
CA GLY A 38 2.59 1.62 -2.25
C GLY A 38 1.63 1.17 -3.34
N TRP A 39 0.47 0.70 -2.90
CA TRP A 39 -0.65 0.36 -3.77
C TRP A 39 -1.97 0.40 -3.00
N PRO A 40 -3.02 1.01 -3.59
CA PRO A 40 -3.09 1.52 -4.97
C PRO A 40 -2.42 2.88 -5.21
N ILE A 41 -2.00 3.59 -4.16
CA ILE A 41 -1.34 4.89 -4.26
C ILE A 41 0.15 4.70 -3.98
N ARG A 42 0.97 5.05 -4.97
CA ARG A 42 2.42 5.13 -4.80
C ARG A 42 2.75 6.29 -3.86
N TYR A 43 3.24 5.96 -2.68
CA TYR A 43 3.61 6.92 -1.65
C TYR A 43 5.11 7.14 -1.55
N TYR A 44 5.90 6.32 -2.25
CA TYR A 44 7.34 6.44 -2.35
C TYR A 44 7.77 6.13 -3.78
N GLU A 45 8.57 7.03 -4.35
CA GLU A 45 9.15 6.87 -5.67
C GLU A 45 10.59 7.43 -5.66
N TYR A 46 11.57 6.54 -5.84
CA TYR A 46 12.96 6.96 -5.98
C TYR A 46 13.29 7.09 -7.47
N PHE A 47 13.77 8.26 -7.87
CA PHE A 47 14.39 8.46 -9.16
C PHE A 47 15.87 8.66 -8.90
N GLY A 48 16.71 7.83 -9.54
CA GLY A 48 18.15 7.76 -9.37
C GLY A 48 18.87 9.11 -9.19
N GLY A 49 19.96 9.06 -8.43
CA GLY A 49 20.80 10.21 -8.05
C GLY A 49 21.22 11.13 -9.20
N GLU A 50 21.77 12.27 -8.81
CA GLU A 50 22.14 13.42 -9.66
C GLU A 50 22.53 13.05 -11.09
N CYS A 51 21.68 13.42 -12.04
CA CYS A 51 21.92 13.29 -13.47
C CYS A 51 23.03 14.30 -13.84
N TYR A 52 24.28 13.87 -13.84
CA TYR A 52 25.33 14.66 -14.47
C TYR A 52 25.39 14.30 -15.97
N PRO A 53 25.37 15.26 -16.93
CA PRO A 53 25.34 16.71 -16.82
C PRO A 53 24.01 17.27 -17.37
N GLY A 54 22.92 17.22 -16.60
CA GLY A 54 21.66 17.80 -17.07
C GLY A 54 20.65 17.92 -15.92
N PRO A 55 19.67 18.85 -16.01
CA PRO A 55 18.69 18.94 -14.95
C PRO A 55 17.88 17.64 -14.96
N CYS A 56 18.07 16.78 -13.95
CA CYS A 56 17.09 15.74 -13.67
C CYS A 56 15.75 16.48 -13.59
N SER A 57 14.80 16.12 -14.44
CA SER A 57 13.46 16.67 -14.41
C SER A 57 12.99 16.73 -12.95
N SER A 58 12.54 17.90 -12.52
CA SER A 58 12.22 18.31 -11.15
C SER A 58 11.04 17.55 -10.52
N ARG A 59 11.00 16.23 -10.64
CA ARG A 59 9.92 15.34 -10.15
C ARG A 59 10.48 14.15 -9.37
N GLY A 60 11.63 14.33 -8.71
CA GLY A 60 12.05 13.42 -7.66
C GLY A 60 11.01 13.49 -6.53
N ARG A 61 10.22 12.44 -6.36
CA ARG A 61 9.22 12.39 -5.29
C ARG A 61 9.51 11.19 -4.41
N GLY A 62 10.45 11.38 -3.47
CA GLY A 62 10.72 10.44 -2.38
C GLY A 62 9.49 10.21 -1.49
N PHE A 63 9.66 9.99 -0.19
CA PHE A 63 8.49 9.69 0.65
C PHE A 63 7.46 10.83 0.66
N MET A 64 6.22 10.50 0.31
CA MET A 64 5.07 11.41 0.27
C MET A 64 4.05 11.01 1.34
N PRO A 65 4.09 11.63 2.54
CA PRO A 65 3.25 11.22 3.67
C PRO A 65 1.75 11.25 3.39
N ILE A 66 1.28 12.22 2.61
CA ILE A 66 -0.14 12.35 2.24
C ILE A 66 -0.61 11.15 1.43
N PHE A 67 0.23 10.66 0.52
CA PHE A 67 -0.08 9.49 -0.30
C PHE A 67 -0.03 8.20 0.50
N TYR A 68 0.89 8.11 1.48
CA TYR A 68 0.95 6.99 2.40
C TYR A 68 -0.32 6.88 3.25
N ILE A 69 -0.81 8.00 3.77
CA ILE A 69 -2.05 8.05 4.55
C ILE A 69 -3.25 7.66 3.67
N LEU A 70 -3.33 8.18 2.44
CA LEU A 70 -4.41 7.82 1.52
C LEU A 70 -4.36 6.34 1.15
N ASP A 71 -3.18 5.77 0.95
CA ASP A 71 -2.99 4.34 0.67
C ASP A 71 -3.53 3.47 1.81
N ILE A 72 -3.17 3.81 3.06
CA ILE A 72 -3.71 3.16 4.27
C ILE A 72 -5.22 3.25 4.33
N ILE A 73 -5.80 4.42 4.09
CA ILE A 73 -7.26 4.62 4.14
C ILE A 73 -7.96 3.74 3.09
N ILE A 74 -7.45 3.70 1.87
CA ILE A 74 -8.04 2.90 0.79
C ILE A 74 -7.94 1.41 1.12
N LEU A 75 -6.79 0.93 1.55
CA LEU A 75 -6.59 -0.47 1.94
C LEU A 75 -7.47 -0.88 3.13
N PHE A 76 -7.71 0.04 4.07
CA PHE A 76 -8.64 -0.18 5.17
C PHE A 76 -10.09 -0.34 4.67
N ILE A 77 -10.55 0.54 3.77
CA ILE A 77 -11.88 0.44 3.16
C ILE A 77 -12.03 -0.88 2.41
N ILE A 78 -11.05 -1.26 1.59
CA ILE A 78 -11.03 -2.55 0.87
C ILE A 78 -11.15 -3.72 1.86
N SER A 79 -10.41 -3.68 2.96
CA SER A 79 -10.43 -4.73 3.99
C SER A 79 -11.80 -4.87 4.66
N VAL A 80 -12.48 -3.76 4.93
CA VAL A 80 -13.86 -3.74 5.46
C VAL A 80 -14.84 -4.32 4.44
N ILE A 81 -14.71 -3.98 3.15
CA ILE A 81 -15.54 -4.51 2.06
C ILE A 81 -15.36 -6.02 1.94
N ILE A 82 -14.12 -6.52 1.92
CA ILE A 82 -13.79 -7.95 1.87
C ILE A 82 -14.44 -8.69 3.06
N PHE A 83 -14.32 -8.13 4.25
CA PHE A 83 -14.96 -8.69 5.43
C PHE A 83 -16.49 -8.77 5.27
N TYR A 84 -17.13 -7.72 4.76
CA TYR A 84 -18.57 -7.70 4.52
C TYR A 84 -18.99 -8.75 3.48
N ILE A 85 -18.30 -8.83 2.34
CA ILE A 85 -18.57 -9.82 1.29
C ILE A 85 -18.46 -11.24 1.85
N LYS A 86 -17.39 -11.53 2.62
CA LYS A 86 -17.25 -12.81 3.32
C LYS A 86 -18.48 -13.10 4.18
N THR A 87 -18.94 -12.15 4.99
CA THR A 87 -20.10 -12.39 5.86
C THR A 87 -21.39 -12.65 5.08
N LEU A 88 -21.60 -11.98 3.93
CA LEU A 88 -22.76 -12.20 3.07
C LEU A 88 -22.73 -13.59 2.42
N ILE A 89 -21.59 -14.01 1.88
CA ILE A 89 -21.42 -15.33 1.25
C ILE A 89 -21.67 -16.45 2.25
N PHE A 90 -21.10 -16.34 3.46
CA PHE A 90 -21.29 -17.36 4.50
C PHE A 90 -22.74 -17.42 5.03
N ARG A 91 -23.46 -16.30 5.07
CA ARG A 91 -24.89 -16.29 5.41
C ARG A 91 -25.78 -16.96 4.37
N LYS A 92 -25.38 -16.95 3.09
CA LYS A 92 -26.14 -17.57 2.00
C LYS A 92 -25.92 -19.10 1.91
N LYS A 93 -24.88 -19.62 2.56
CA LYS A 93 -24.55 -21.05 2.63
C LYS A 93 -25.07 -21.75 3.89
N SER A 94 -25.62 -21.01 4.85
CA SER A 94 -26.26 -21.54 6.07
C SER A 94 -27.77 -21.47 5.93
#